data_AF-A0A7W8GHG6-F1
#
_entry.id   AF-A0A7W8GHG6-F1
#
_cell.length_a   1.000
_cell.length_b   1.000
_cell.length_c   1.000
_cell.angle_alpha   90.00
_cell.angle_beta   90.00
_cell.angle_gamma   90.00
#
_symmetry.space_group_name_H-M   'P 1'
#
loop_
_entity.id
_entity.type
_entity.pdbx_description
1 polymer ?
#
loop_
_entity_poly.entity_id
_entity_poly.type
_entity_poly.pdbx_seq_one_letter_code
_entity_poly.pdbx_strand_id
1 'polypeptide(L)'
;MTQDQTLTQDDRARLDQVFMQVVLDVQAQVQQTQPPQPGNLAAMFHKETVSDALQGCAMLIAGWNENRVDEAGVQRSAKALRALELEELAERVERLRGIGGEG
;
A
#
# COMPACT_ATOMS: atom_id res chain seq x y z
N MET A 1 -12.40 9.99 -12.93
CA MET A 1 -12.95 8.65 -12.67
C MET A 1 -11.77 7.74 -12.42
N THR A 2 -11.49 7.43 -11.16
CA THR A 2 -10.51 6.41 -10.76
C THR A 2 -11.19 5.05 -10.95
N GLN A 3 -10.63 4.18 -11.78
CA GLN A 3 -11.18 2.86 -12.10
C GLN A 3 -10.36 1.80 -11.37
N ASP A 4 -11.03 0.97 -10.57
CA ASP A 4 -10.44 -0.23 -10.01
C ASP A 4 -10.09 -1.22 -11.14
N GLN A 5 -8.99 -1.95 -10.99
CA GLN A 5 -8.55 -2.91 -11.99
C GLN A 5 -8.95 -4.33 -11.58
N THR A 6 -9.77 -5.00 -12.38
CA THR A 6 -10.11 -6.41 -12.17
C THR A 6 -8.94 -7.30 -12.56
N LEU A 7 -8.63 -8.30 -11.74
CA LEU A 7 -7.56 -9.27 -11.96
C LEU A 7 -8.15 -10.57 -12.51
N THR A 8 -7.52 -11.12 -13.55
CA THR A 8 -7.82 -12.46 -14.04
C THR A 8 -7.13 -13.53 -13.17
N GLN A 9 -7.47 -14.80 -13.39
CA GLN A 9 -6.81 -15.91 -12.68
C GLN A 9 -5.31 -16.03 -13.02
N ASP A 10 -4.90 -15.68 -14.24
CA ASP A 10 -3.48 -15.67 -14.64
C ASP A 10 -2.72 -14.54 -13.94
N ASP A 11 -3.35 -13.35 -13.84
CA ASP A 11 -2.80 -12.23 -13.07
C ASP A 11 -2.61 -12.62 -11.61
N ARG A 12 -3.60 -13.26 -10.99
CA ARG A 12 -3.51 -13.77 -9.62
C ARG A 12 -2.34 -14.73 -9.46
N ALA A 13 -2.22 -15.74 -10.32
CA ALA A 13 -1.13 -16.72 -10.25
C ALA A 13 0.27 -16.08 -10.34
N ARG A 14 0.44 -15.02 -11.12
CA ARG A 14 1.73 -14.34 -11.33
C ARG A 14 2.01 -13.28 -10.27
N LEU A 15 0.96 -12.61 -9.78
CA LEU A 15 1.08 -11.42 -8.96
C LEU A 15 0.82 -11.66 -7.48
N ASP A 16 0.18 -12.75 -7.06
CA ASP A 16 -0.09 -13.03 -5.64
C ASP A 16 1.20 -13.01 -4.80
N GLN A 17 2.29 -13.57 -5.34
CA GLN A 17 3.60 -13.52 -4.67
C GLN A 17 4.15 -12.09 -4.56
N VAL A 18 4.09 -11.32 -5.65
CA VAL A 18 4.58 -9.94 -5.69
C VAL A 18 3.76 -9.05 -4.75
N PHE A 19 2.44 -9.19 -4.79
CA PHE A 19 1.50 -8.47 -3.95
C PHE A 19 1.73 -8.77 -2.48
N MET A 20 1.81 -10.05 -2.09
CA MET A 20 2.10 -10.42 -0.70
C MET A 20 3.44 -9.86 -0.24
N GLN A 21 4.48 -9.90 -1.09
CA GLN A 21 5.78 -9.35 -0.72
C GLN A 21 5.69 -7.85 -0.47
N VAL A 22 5.04 -7.08 -1.35
CA VAL A 22 4.86 -5.63 -1.19
C VAL A 22 4.09 -5.31 0.09
N VAL A 23 3.00 -6.03 0.36
CA VAL A 23 2.18 -5.84 1.57
C VAL A 23 2.99 -6.14 2.84
N LEU A 24 3.79 -7.21 2.86
CA LEU A 24 4.63 -7.57 3.99
C LEU A 24 5.77 -6.56 4.19
N ASP A 25 6.43 -6.13 3.11
CA ASP A 25 7.47 -5.09 3.13
C ASP A 25 6.93 -3.78 3.73
N VAL A 26 5.75 -3.34 3.27
CA VAL A 26 5.10 -2.13 3.80
C VAL A 26 4.82 -2.27 5.30
N GLN A 27 4.18 -3.37 5.73
CA GLN A 27 3.88 -3.57 7.14
C GLN A 27 5.16 -3.60 8.00
N ALA A 28 6.22 -4.24 7.52
CA ALA A 28 7.49 -4.34 8.23
C ALA A 28 8.20 -2.99 8.34
N GLN A 29 8.27 -2.22 7.26
CA GLN A 29 8.97 -0.93 7.26
C GLN A 29 8.20 0.15 8.01
N VAL A 30 6.88 0.26 7.80
CA VAL A 30 6.02 1.24 8.49
C VAL A 30 6.14 1.09 10.02
N GLN A 31 6.16 -0.15 10.53
CA GLN A 31 6.30 -0.42 11.97
C GLN A 31 7.68 -0.07 12.54
N GLN A 32 8.71 0.04 11.69
CA GLN A 32 10.07 0.40 12.09
C GLN A 32 10.34 1.91 12.00
N THR A 33 9.43 2.68 11.40
CA THR A 33 9.59 4.13 11.27
C THR A 33 9.48 4.84 12.62
N GLN A 34 10.21 5.95 12.74
CA GLN A 34 10.24 6.79 13.94
C GLN A 34 9.62 8.15 13.63
N PRO A 35 9.03 8.83 14.63
CA PRO A 35 8.52 10.17 14.43
C PRO A 35 9.65 11.11 14.01
N PRO A 36 9.43 11.97 12.99
CA PRO A 36 10.48 12.83 12.42
C PRO A 36 10.97 13.91 13.37
N GLN A 37 10.19 14.23 14.41
CA GLN A 37 10.55 15.19 15.44
C GLN A 37 10.24 14.63 16.83
N PRO A 38 11.08 14.94 17.84
CA PRO A 38 10.76 14.62 19.23
C PRO A 38 9.55 15.45 19.69
N GLY A 39 8.60 14.80 20.36
CA GLY A 39 7.44 15.48 20.96
C GLY A 39 6.15 14.67 20.87
N ASN A 40 5.22 14.93 21.80
CA ASN A 40 3.98 14.17 21.91
C ASN A 40 3.05 14.35 20.69
N LEU A 41 3.00 15.56 20.11
CA LEU A 41 2.22 15.85 18.90
C LEU A 41 2.79 15.13 17.67
N ALA A 42 4.11 15.21 17.46
CA ALA A 42 4.77 14.51 16.37
C ALA A 42 4.59 12.99 16.47
N ALA A 43 4.67 12.43 17.68
CA ALA A 43 4.40 11.01 17.92
C ALA A 43 2.92 10.64 17.65
N MET A 44 1.97 11.54 17.92
CA MET A 44 0.55 11.32 17.61
C MET A 44 0.30 11.30 16.10
N PHE A 45 0.78 12.29 15.36
CA PHE A 45 0.67 12.32 13.89
C PHE A 45 1.39 11.15 13.23
N HIS A 46 2.55 10.75 13.77
CA HIS A 46 3.27 9.56 13.32
C HIS A 46 2.42 8.30 13.46
N LYS A 47 1.84 8.07 14.63
CA LYS A 47 0.94 6.93 14.88
C LYS A 47 -0.28 6.94 13.97
N GLU A 48 -0.86 8.10 13.71
CA GLU A 48 -1.97 8.25 12.77
C GLU A 48 -1.54 7.86 11.35
N THR A 49 -0.38 8.36 10.90
CA THR A 49 0.17 8.07 9.57
C THR A 49 0.50 6.57 9.41
N VAL A 50 1.09 5.96 10.44
CA VAL A 50 1.33 4.52 10.50
C VAL A 50 0.02 3.74 10.41
N SER A 51 -1.02 4.18 11.13
CA SER A 51 -2.34 3.54 11.09
C SER A 51 -2.98 3.66 9.72
N ASP A 52 -2.90 4.81 9.05
CA ASP A 52 -3.38 5.01 7.68
C ASP A 52 -2.65 4.10 6.67
N ALA A 53 -1.34 3.94 6.81
CA ALA A 53 -0.57 3.04 5.94
C ALA A 53 -0.98 1.56 6.11
N LEU A 54 -1.18 1.11 7.36
CA LEU A 54 -1.65 -0.24 7.67
C LEU A 54 -3.10 -0.46 7.22
N GLN A 55 -3.97 0.54 7.39
CA GLN A 55 -5.35 0.48 6.89
C GLN A 55 -5.38 0.41 5.37
N GLY A 56 -4.52 1.17 4.67
CA GLY A 56 -4.37 1.07 3.23
C GLY A 56 -3.93 -0.33 2.78
N CYS A 57 -3.01 -0.98 3.50
CA CYS A 57 -2.66 -2.38 3.24
C CYS A 57 -3.86 -3.32 3.40
N ALA A 58 -4.68 -3.13 4.43
CA ALA A 58 -5.89 -3.92 4.63
C ALA A 58 -6.89 -3.74 3.48
N MET A 59 -7.06 -2.51 2.97
CA MET A 59 -7.89 -2.23 1.80
C MET A 59 -7.35 -2.91 0.54
N LEU A 60 -6.04 -2.85 0.33
CA LEU A 60 -5.38 -3.54 -0.78
C LEU A 60 -5.62 -5.05 -0.70
N ILE A 61 -5.45 -5.68 0.47
CA ILE A 61 -5.69 -7.11 0.66
C ILE A 61 -7.17 -7.46 0.41
N ALA A 62 -8.09 -6.63 0.90
CA ALA A 62 -9.53 -6.83 0.69
C ALA A 62 -9.89 -6.78 -0.79
N GLY A 63 -9.44 -5.74 -1.50
CA GLY A 63 -9.60 -5.65 -2.95
C GLY A 63 -8.96 -6.84 -3.65
N TRP A 64 -7.73 -7.18 -3.29
CA TRP A 64 -7.01 -8.29 -3.89
C TRP A 64 -7.78 -9.60 -3.74
N ASN A 65 -8.34 -9.90 -2.57
CA ASN A 65 -9.18 -11.08 -2.34
C ASN A 65 -10.46 -11.09 -3.17
N GLU A 66 -10.99 -9.92 -3.52
CA GLU A 66 -12.12 -9.76 -4.45
C GLU A 66 -11.69 -9.78 -5.94
N ASN A 67 -10.42 -10.10 -6.23
CA ASN A 67 -9.81 -10.03 -7.55
C ASN A 67 -9.85 -8.63 -8.15
N ARG A 68 -9.63 -7.60 -7.33
CA ARG A 68 -9.49 -6.21 -7.78
C ARG A 68 -8.27 -5.52 -7.17
N VAL A 69 -7.68 -4.59 -7.89
CA VAL A 69 -6.76 -3.59 -7.32
C VAL A 69 -7.59 -2.34 -7.05
N ASP A 70 -7.78 -2.05 -5.76
CA ASP A 70 -8.53 -0.89 -5.29
C ASP A 70 -7.65 0.38 -5.39
N GLU A 71 -7.99 1.28 -6.31
CA GLU A 71 -7.19 2.47 -6.59
C GLU A 71 -7.18 3.43 -5.37
N ALA A 72 -8.28 3.47 -4.60
CA ALA A 72 -8.33 4.29 -3.39
C ALA A 72 -7.38 3.74 -2.32
N GLY A 73 -7.29 2.42 -2.17
CA GLY A 73 -6.31 1.73 -1.34
C GLY A 73 -4.88 2.02 -1.78
N VAL A 74 -4.59 1.94 -3.09
CA VAL A 74 -3.27 2.26 -3.66
C VAL A 74 -2.87 3.71 -3.35
N GLN A 75 -3.74 4.67 -3.65
CA GLN A 75 -3.44 6.10 -3.42
C GLN A 75 -3.28 6.42 -1.94
N ARG A 76 -4.12 5.84 -1.08
CA ARG A 76 -4.04 6.02 0.38
C ARG A 76 -2.73 5.47 0.94
N SER A 77 -2.38 4.23 0.58
CA SER A 77 -1.12 3.61 0.98
C SER A 77 0.08 4.40 0.49
N ALA A 78 0.13 4.76 -0.80
CA ALA A 78 1.24 5.50 -1.37
C ALA A 78 1.42 6.89 -0.72
N LYS A 79 0.33 7.59 -0.43
CA LYS A 79 0.37 8.88 0.29
C LYS A 79 0.93 8.72 1.71
N ALA A 80 0.46 7.73 2.46
CA ALA A 80 0.93 7.49 3.82
C ALA A 80 2.41 7.06 3.84
N LEU A 81 2.84 6.23 2.89
CA LEU A 81 4.22 5.81 2.73
C LEU A 81 5.17 6.98 2.45
N ARG A 82 4.79 7.89 1.55
CA ARG A 82 5.55 9.13 1.30
C ARG A 82 5.66 10.02 2.54
N ALA A 83 4.59 10.12 3.33
CA ALA A 83 4.60 10.86 4.58
C ALA A 83 5.52 10.23 5.65
N LEU A 84 5.82 8.93 5.51
CA LEU A 84 6.77 8.19 6.33
C LEU A 84 8.18 8.12 5.71
N GLU A 85 8.43 8.88 4.63
CA GLU A 85 9.70 8.89 3.89
C GLU A 85 10.06 7.55 3.22
N LEU A 86 9.05 6.69 2.99
CA LEU A 86 9.18 5.37 2.35
C LEU A 86 8.84 5.45 0.85
N GLU A 87 9.57 6.30 0.12
CA GLU A 87 9.26 6.64 -1.28
C GLU A 87 9.31 5.42 -2.22
N GLU A 88 10.33 4.57 -2.09
CA GLU A 88 10.46 3.35 -2.90
C GLU A 88 9.28 2.38 -2.69
N LEU A 89 8.80 2.25 -1.45
CA LEU A 89 7.62 1.43 -1.17
C LEU A 89 6.35 2.05 -1.75
N ALA A 90 6.22 3.38 -1.70
CA ALA A 90 5.10 4.07 -2.32
C ALA A 90 5.03 3.78 -3.83
N GLU A 91 6.18 3.87 -4.52
CA GLU A 91 6.26 3.55 -5.95
C GLU A 91 5.92 2.07 -6.23
N ARG A 92 6.38 1.14 -5.39
CA ARG A 92 6.05 -0.30 -5.52
C ARG A 92 4.56 -0.56 -5.39
N VAL A 93 3.90 0.10 -4.43
CA VAL A 93 2.44 0.04 -4.25
C VAL A 93 1.72 0.66 -5.44
N GLU A 94 2.18 1.80 -5.94
CA GLU A 94 1.60 2.43 -7.13
C GLU A 94 1.73 1.55 -8.36
N ARG A 95 2.84 0.82 -8.53
CA ARG A 95 3.02 -0.12 -9.65
C ARG A 95 2.01 -1.26 -9.65
N LEU A 96 1.39 -1.61 -8.51
CA LEU A 96 0.33 -2.62 -8.44
C LEU A 96 -0.86 -2.31 -9.36
N ARG A 97 -1.12 -1.02 -9.65
CA ARG A 97 -2.17 -0.57 -10.59
C ARG A 97 -1.87 -0.89 -12.06
N GLY A 98 -0.59 -1.09 -12.39
CA GLY A 98 -0.12 -1.20 -13.76
C GLY A 98 -0.09 -2.65 -14.25
N ILE A 99 -0.25 -3.61 -13.34
CA ILE A 99 0.14 -4.99 -13.61
C ILE A 99 -0.97 -5.82 -14.26
N GLY A 100 -2.22 -5.36 -14.26
CA GLY A 100 -3.33 -5.99 -15.01
C GLY A 100 -3.65 -5.31 -16.35
N GLY A 101 -2.75 -4.46 -16.87
CA GLY A 101 -3.01 -3.55 -18.00
C GLY A 101 -2.34 -3.92 -19.33
N GLU A 102 -1.49 -4.94 -19.36
CA GLU A 102 -0.85 -5.42 -20.59
C GLU A 102 -1.21 -6.90 -20.82
N GLY A 103 -2.29 -7.10 -21.58
CA GLY A 103 -2.79 -8.38 -22.09
C GLY A 103 -3.80 -8.16 -23.19
#